data_AF-A0ABD6EYY9-F1
#
_entry.id   AF-A0ABD6EYY9-F1
#
_cell.length_a   1.000
_cell.length_b   1.000
_cell.length_c   1.000
_cell.angle_alpha   90.00
_cell.angle_beta   90.00
_cell.angle_gamma   90.00
#
_symmetry.space_group_name_H-M   'P 1'
#
loop_
_entity.id
_entity.type
_entity.pdbx_description
1 polymer ?
#
loop_
_entity_poly.entity_id
_entity_poly.type
_entity_poly.pdbx_seq_one_letter_code
_entity_poly.pdbx_strand_id
1 'polypeptide(L)'
;MTAFLLSPRTLKVKVLNGKAITCNRMTTLFREYFRALQSATSPNPANILDANLHMRYTDSMNNAKLAYSRGMDRACSGPSVMSAKRLYETHIKNGILAINTFERTPKLGSTTIRSNYLARLQDDLNHELEKYKKLNEAKKTRGCASAMIRCGDSFFLGISLGAATSVSIGGVIWMLQAGAATVGIVAIPISVTTILAIWTYVYFKPRVLDCIRNKNSQRKLQCKYAVINEN
;
A
#
# COMPACT_ATOMS: atom_id res chain seq x y z
N MET A 1 15.76 52.68 -0.70
CA MET A 1 16.78 51.76 -0.12
C MET A 1 16.38 50.27 -0.16
N THR A 2 15.12 49.90 -0.36
CA THR A 2 14.66 48.48 -0.33
C THR A 2 14.96 47.67 -1.59
N ALA A 3 15.11 48.32 -2.76
CA ALA A 3 15.37 47.63 -4.03
C ALA A 3 16.69 46.84 -4.05
N PHE A 4 17.69 47.24 -3.26
CA PHE A 4 18.98 46.56 -3.18
C PHE A 4 18.90 45.24 -2.40
N LEU A 5 17.96 45.11 -1.46
CA LEU A 5 17.80 43.89 -0.65
C LEU A 5 17.09 42.78 -1.42
N LEU A 6 16.08 43.12 -2.22
CA LEU A 6 15.26 42.19 -2.99
C LEU A 6 15.77 41.92 -4.41
N SER A 7 16.96 42.42 -4.76
CA SER A 7 17.50 42.18 -6.10
C SER A 7 17.78 40.68 -6.32
N PRO A 8 17.57 40.14 -7.53
CA PRO A 8 17.76 38.71 -7.81
C PRO A 8 19.21 38.25 -7.60
N ARG A 9 20.17 39.18 -7.67
CA ARG A 9 21.60 38.90 -7.41
C ARG A 9 21.94 38.86 -5.91
N THR A 10 21.14 39.49 -5.06
CA THR A 10 21.37 39.56 -3.61
C THR A 10 20.52 38.57 -2.82
N LEU A 11 19.55 37.92 -3.46
CA LEU A 11 18.63 37.00 -2.81
C LEU A 11 19.36 35.71 -2.40
N LYS A 12 19.59 35.54 -1.10
CA LYS A 12 20.24 34.35 -0.56
C LYS A 12 19.21 33.30 -0.15
N VAL A 13 19.35 32.10 -0.70
CA VAL A 13 18.56 30.95 -0.28
C VAL A 13 18.89 30.62 1.18
N LYS A 14 17.88 30.34 1.98
CA LYS A 14 18.09 29.92 3.37
C LYS A 14 18.76 28.54 3.39
N VAL A 15 19.82 28.43 4.18
CA VAL A 15 20.59 27.19 4.36
C VAL A 15 20.48 26.74 5.82
N LEU A 16 20.19 25.46 6.03
CA LEU A 16 20.23 24.80 7.35
C LEU A 16 21.17 23.60 7.27
N ASN A 17 22.11 23.49 8.22
CA ASN A 17 23.12 22.42 8.27
C ASN A 17 23.84 22.21 6.92
N GLY A 18 24.18 23.30 6.22
CA GLY A 18 24.85 23.25 4.92
C GLY A 18 23.96 22.85 3.73
N LYS A 19 22.65 22.63 3.94
CA LYS A 19 21.70 22.30 2.87
C LYS A 19 20.70 23.43 2.63
N ALA A 20 20.46 23.77 1.37
CA ALA A 20 19.39 24.68 0.99
C ALA A 20 18.03 24.06 1.36
N ILE A 21 17.14 24.86 1.95
CA ILE A 21 15.81 24.39 2.36
C ILE A 21 14.75 24.76 1.34
N THR A 22 13.79 23.85 1.16
CA THR A 22 12.59 24.10 0.36
C THR A 22 11.54 24.82 1.18
N CYS A 23 10.56 25.43 0.51
CA CYS A 23 9.44 26.11 1.18
C CYS A 23 8.67 25.18 2.12
N ASN A 24 8.46 23.92 1.72
CA ASN A 24 7.78 22.93 2.57
C ASN A 24 8.60 22.55 3.82
N ARG A 25 9.93 22.51 3.69
CA ARG A 25 10.80 22.28 4.85
C ARG A 25 10.77 23.48 5.80
N MET A 26 10.68 24.69 5.26
CA MET A 26 10.57 25.92 6.04
C MET A 26 9.28 25.99 6.86
N THR A 27 8.12 25.62 6.29
CA THR A 27 6.86 25.62 7.05
C THR A 27 6.88 24.60 8.20
N THR A 28 7.50 23.44 7.98
CA THR A 28 7.71 22.43 9.01
C THR A 28 8.61 22.94 10.13
N LEU A 29 9.70 23.64 9.77
CA LEU A 29 10.62 24.27 10.72
C LEU A 29 9.90 25.28 11.63
N PHE A 30 9.09 26.16 11.05
CA PHE A 30 8.33 27.12 11.84
C PHE A 30 7.36 26.44 12.80
N ARG A 31 6.67 25.38 12.36
CA ARG A 31 5.73 24.65 13.22
C ARG A 31 6.41 24.05 14.45
N GLU A 32 7.59 23.44 14.29
CA GLU A 32 8.32 22.87 15.44
C GLU A 32 8.87 23.95 16.37
N TYR A 33 9.34 25.07 15.83
CA TYR A 33 9.74 26.20 16.68
C TYR A 33 8.55 26.80 17.44
N PHE A 34 7.40 26.99 16.79
CA PHE A 34 6.21 27.49 17.48
C PHE A 34 5.77 26.57 18.61
N ARG A 35 5.84 25.24 18.41
CA ARG A 35 5.56 24.27 19.48
C ARG A 35 6.51 24.40 20.66
N ALA A 36 7.82 24.53 20.39
CA ALA A 36 8.83 24.67 21.43
C ALA A 36 8.76 26.01 22.20
N LEU A 37 8.23 27.05 21.56
CA LEU A 37 7.99 28.36 22.15
C LEU A 37 6.69 28.42 22.94
N GLN A 38 5.62 27.76 22.47
CA GLN A 38 4.33 27.76 23.16
C GLN A 38 4.39 27.07 24.53
N SER A 39 5.31 26.12 24.72
CA SER A 39 5.48 25.39 25.98
C SER A 39 6.24 26.17 27.07
N ALA A 40 6.79 27.35 26.77
CA ALA A 40 7.56 28.12 27.73
C ALA A 40 7.17 29.60 27.73
N THR A 41 6.86 30.14 28.91
CA THR A 41 6.57 31.57 29.15
C THR A 41 7.73 32.48 28.71
N SER A 42 8.94 31.94 28.52
CA SER A 42 10.11 32.62 27.96
C SER A 42 10.94 31.67 27.08
N PRO A 43 11.46 32.10 25.91
CA PRO A 43 12.24 31.27 25.00
C PRO A 43 13.58 30.86 25.62
N ASN A 44 13.64 29.65 26.21
CA ASN A 44 14.88 29.09 26.70
C ASN A 44 15.71 28.53 25.51
N PRO A 45 17.02 28.85 25.39
CA PRO A 45 17.88 28.25 24.37
C PRO A 45 17.88 26.71 24.36
N ALA A 46 17.62 26.07 25.51
CA ALA A 46 17.46 24.61 25.60
C ALA A 46 16.30 24.09 24.75
N ASN A 47 15.13 24.75 24.77
CA ASN A 47 13.96 24.34 24.00
C ASN A 47 14.19 24.45 22.48
N ILE A 48 14.93 25.50 22.07
CA ILE A 48 15.30 25.71 20.67
C ILE A 48 16.27 24.62 20.20
N LEU A 49 17.22 24.23 21.06
CA LEU A 49 18.13 23.13 20.77
C LEU A 49 17.35 21.82 20.64
N ASP A 50 16.44 21.52 21.56
CA ASP A 50 15.62 20.30 21.52
C ASP A 50 14.72 20.25 20.28
N ALA A 51 14.13 21.37 19.85
CA ALA A 51 13.39 21.46 18.60
C ALA A 51 14.28 21.13 17.38
N ASN A 52 15.51 21.64 17.37
CA ASN A 52 16.49 21.32 16.32
C ASN A 52 16.86 19.84 16.33
N LEU A 53 17.06 19.25 17.50
CA LEU A 53 17.36 17.82 17.67
C LEU A 53 16.19 16.97 17.15
N HIS A 54 14.97 17.28 17.57
CA HIS A 54 13.75 16.62 17.13
C HIS A 54 13.65 16.59 15.60
N MET A 55 13.82 17.75 14.96
CA MET A 55 13.78 17.85 13.49
C MET A 55 14.88 17.06 12.80
N ARG A 56 16.10 17.08 13.34
CA ARG A 56 17.24 16.35 12.77
C ARG A 56 17.10 14.85 12.90
N TYR A 57 16.71 14.36 14.07
CA TYR A 57 16.52 12.93 14.30
C TYR A 57 15.31 12.39 13.51
N THR A 58 14.24 13.18 13.38
CA THR A 58 13.11 12.83 12.51
C THR A 58 13.53 12.68 11.05
N ASP A 59 14.31 13.62 10.51
CA ASP A 59 14.82 13.51 9.14
C ASP A 59 15.73 12.29 8.96
N SER A 60 16.63 12.06 9.92
CA SER A 60 17.55 10.93 9.87
C SER A 60 16.80 9.59 9.93
N MET A 61 15.80 9.47 10.82
CA MET A 61 14.91 8.32 10.93
C MET A 61 14.16 8.06 9.62
N ASN A 62 13.60 9.11 9.00
CA ASN A 62 12.92 9.00 7.72
C ASN A 62 13.87 8.54 6.60
N ASN A 63 15.09 9.10 6.54
CA ASN A 63 16.10 8.68 5.58
C ASN A 63 16.54 7.22 5.78
N ALA A 64 16.71 6.78 7.04
CA ALA A 64 17.03 5.40 7.38
C ALA A 64 15.90 4.44 6.97
N LYS A 65 14.65 4.80 7.25
CA LYS A 65 13.45 4.04 6.83
C LYS A 65 13.35 3.94 5.31
N LEU A 66 13.57 5.03 4.59
CA LEU A 66 13.60 5.03 3.13
C LEU A 66 14.72 4.12 2.57
N ALA A 67 15.91 4.15 3.18
CA ALA A 67 17.01 3.26 2.79
C ALA A 67 16.65 1.78 3.02
N TYR A 68 16.03 1.46 4.15
CA TYR A 68 15.52 0.12 4.45
C TYR A 68 14.47 -0.33 3.44
N SER A 69 13.43 0.48 3.20
CA SER A 69 12.36 0.14 2.24
C SER A 69 12.92 -0.10 0.85
N ARG A 70 13.84 0.75 0.37
CA ARG A 70 14.52 0.54 -0.92
C ARG A 70 15.32 -0.76 -0.96
N GLY A 71 16.00 -1.12 0.12
CA GLY A 71 16.75 -2.38 0.23
C GLY A 71 15.84 -3.61 0.20
N MET A 72 14.73 -3.55 0.92
CA MET A 72 13.71 -4.61 0.94
C MET A 72 12.98 -4.73 -0.39
N ASP A 73 12.58 -3.61 -1.00
CA ASP A 73 11.91 -3.58 -2.29
C ASP A 73 12.79 -4.20 -3.38
N ARG A 74 14.09 -3.90 -3.42
CA ARG A 74 15.04 -4.52 -4.36
C ARG A 74 15.11 -6.03 -4.18
N ALA A 75 15.17 -6.51 -2.94
CA ALA A 75 15.18 -7.95 -2.68
C ALA A 75 13.84 -8.63 -3.03
N CYS A 76 12.73 -7.94 -2.81
CA CYS A 76 11.38 -8.41 -3.09
C CYS A 76 10.88 -8.09 -4.50
N SER A 77 11.69 -7.52 -5.39
CA SER A 77 11.29 -7.09 -6.75
C SER A 77 10.94 -8.26 -7.68
N GLY A 78 11.32 -9.50 -7.33
CA GLY A 78 11.08 -10.68 -8.16
C GLY A 78 9.61 -11.17 -8.17
N PRO A 79 9.21 -11.90 -9.24
CA PRO A 79 7.91 -12.56 -9.33
C PRO A 79 7.82 -13.81 -8.43
N SER A 80 8.98 -14.39 -8.05
CA SER A 80 9.05 -15.54 -7.16
C SER A 80 8.77 -15.15 -5.71
N VAL A 81 8.03 -16.00 -5.01
CA VAL A 81 7.91 -15.96 -3.56
C VAL A 81 9.28 -16.15 -2.91
N MET A 82 9.57 -15.37 -1.85
CA MET A 82 10.78 -15.54 -1.06
C MET A 82 10.52 -16.53 0.08
N SER A 83 11.51 -17.34 0.45
CA SER A 83 11.42 -18.16 1.65
C SER A 83 11.45 -17.28 2.91
N ALA A 84 10.76 -17.70 3.97
CA ALA A 84 10.71 -16.94 5.23
C ALA A 84 12.11 -16.68 5.80
N LYS A 85 12.99 -17.69 5.77
CA LYS A 85 14.39 -17.56 6.21
C LYS A 85 15.13 -16.45 5.44
N ARG A 86 15.03 -16.45 4.11
CA ARG A 86 15.69 -15.45 3.26
C ARG A 86 15.12 -14.04 3.48
N LEU A 87 13.82 -13.93 3.76
CA LEU A 87 13.19 -12.66 4.09
C LEU A 87 13.76 -12.07 5.40
N TYR A 88 13.88 -12.88 6.46
CA TYR A 88 14.47 -12.45 7.72
C TYR A 88 15.95 -12.09 7.60
N GLU A 89 16.75 -12.88 6.88
CA GLU A 89 18.16 -12.55 6.62
C GLU A 89 18.32 -11.21 5.90
N THR A 90 17.45 -10.96 4.92
CA THR A 90 17.43 -9.70 4.17
C THR A 90 17.00 -8.54 5.06
N HIS A 91 15.98 -8.75 5.89
CA HIS A 91 15.51 -7.77 6.87
C HIS A 91 16.63 -7.39 7.85
N ILE A 92 17.34 -8.36 8.43
CA ILE A 92 18.43 -8.11 9.37
C ILE A 92 19.55 -7.31 8.69
N LYS A 93 19.97 -7.70 7.49
CA LYS A 93 21.01 -7.00 6.72
C LYS A 93 20.63 -5.55 6.45
N ASN A 94 19.43 -5.32 5.90
CA ASN A 94 18.95 -3.97 5.60
C ASN A 94 18.65 -3.16 6.87
N GLY A 95 18.21 -3.80 7.95
CA GLY A 95 17.96 -3.19 9.26
C GLY A 95 19.24 -2.67 9.90
N ILE A 96 20.31 -3.46 9.90
CA ILE A 96 21.64 -3.04 10.39
C ILE A 96 22.15 -1.85 9.58
N LEU A 97 22.01 -1.87 8.25
CA LEU A 97 22.41 -0.75 7.39
C LEU A 97 21.61 0.53 7.68
N ALA A 98 20.30 0.41 7.92
CA ALA A 98 19.46 1.54 8.27
C ALA A 98 19.83 2.13 9.65
N ILE A 99 20.08 1.29 10.65
CA ILE A 99 20.54 1.72 11.98
C ILE A 99 21.90 2.40 11.87
N ASN A 100 22.86 1.82 11.12
CA ASN A 100 24.17 2.44 10.90
C ASN A 100 24.04 3.81 10.22
N THR A 101 23.11 3.96 9.29
CA THR A 101 22.83 5.25 8.64
C THR A 101 22.35 6.29 9.64
N PHE A 102 21.49 5.91 10.58
CA PHE A 102 21.04 6.80 11.65
C PHE A 102 22.19 7.17 12.61
N GLU A 103 23.05 6.21 12.96
CA GLU A 103 24.19 6.41 13.88
C GLU A 103 25.26 7.38 13.35
N ARG A 104 25.36 7.55 12.02
CA ARG A 104 26.24 8.56 11.40
C ARG A 104 25.79 10.01 11.68
N THR A 105 24.59 10.21 12.21
CA THR A 105 24.08 11.55 12.55
C THR A 105 24.89 12.12 13.73
N PRO A 106 25.39 13.37 13.65
CA PRO A 106 26.17 13.96 14.74
C PRO A 106 25.37 13.99 16.04
N LYS A 107 25.99 13.50 17.12
CA LYS A 107 25.40 13.45 18.47
C LYS A 107 25.40 14.86 19.06
N LEU A 108 24.22 15.44 19.26
CA LEU A 108 24.05 16.71 19.96
C LEU A 108 23.07 16.51 21.13
N GLY A 109 23.32 17.21 22.24
CA GLY A 109 22.45 17.21 23.42
C GLY A 109 22.54 15.93 24.26
N SER A 110 21.49 15.69 25.06
CA SER A 110 21.36 14.51 25.92
C SER A 110 21.09 13.25 25.11
N THR A 111 21.62 12.12 25.59
CA THR A 111 21.51 10.82 24.89
C THR A 111 20.10 10.22 24.90
N THR A 112 19.21 10.73 25.76
CA THR A 112 17.85 10.24 25.99
C THR A 112 16.93 10.48 24.80
N ILE A 113 16.98 11.66 24.18
CA ILE A 113 16.18 11.98 22.99
C ILE A 113 16.57 11.02 21.86
N ARG A 114 17.88 10.83 21.65
CA ARG A 114 18.40 9.95 20.60
C ARG A 114 18.01 8.49 20.82
N SER A 115 18.08 7.96 22.05
CA SER A 115 17.70 6.57 22.33
C SER A 115 16.21 6.33 22.07
N ASN A 116 15.35 7.30 22.41
CA ASN A 116 13.91 7.21 22.11
C ASN A 116 13.65 7.12 20.60
N TYR A 117 14.37 7.91 19.79
CA TYR A 117 14.27 7.84 18.32
C TYR A 117 14.83 6.54 17.74
N LEU A 118 15.90 5.98 18.32
CA LEU A 118 16.42 4.67 17.92
C LEU A 118 15.43 3.54 18.20
N ALA A 119 14.81 3.55 19.38
CA ALA A 119 13.77 2.57 19.72
C ALA A 119 12.57 2.68 18.79
N ARG A 120 12.11 3.91 18.50
CA ARG A 120 11.04 4.15 17.49
C ARG A 120 11.42 3.67 16.10
N LEU A 121 12.66 3.89 15.67
CA LEU A 121 13.14 3.40 14.38
C LEU A 121 13.10 1.87 14.32
N GLN A 122 13.54 1.18 15.39
CA GLN A 122 13.50 -0.29 15.44
C GLN A 122 12.06 -0.82 15.36
N ASP A 123 11.12 -0.19 16.07
CA ASP A 123 9.70 -0.54 16.01
C ASP A 123 9.10 -0.33 14.60
N ASP A 124 9.42 0.81 13.96
CA ASP A 124 9.02 1.11 12.59
C ASP A 124 9.55 0.08 11.57
N LEU A 125 10.78 -0.41 11.76
CA LEU A 125 11.38 -1.45 10.91
C LEU A 125 10.70 -2.81 11.10
N ASN A 126 10.33 -3.15 12.34
CA ASN A 126 9.56 -4.35 12.65
C ASN A 126 8.15 -4.28 12.04
N HIS A 127 7.50 -3.12 12.11
CA HIS A 127 6.20 -2.92 11.47
C HIS A 127 6.28 -3.06 9.94
N GLU A 128 7.30 -2.50 9.29
CA GLU A 128 7.51 -2.70 7.85
C GLU A 128 7.80 -4.17 7.51
N LEU A 129 8.50 -4.94 8.37
CA LEU A 129 8.69 -6.38 8.17
C LEU A 129 7.36 -7.13 8.09
N GLU A 130 6.41 -6.85 8.99
CA GLU A 130 5.07 -7.46 8.98
C GLU A 130 4.33 -7.15 7.67
N LYS A 131 4.47 -5.93 7.15
CA LYS A 131 3.95 -5.57 5.83
C LYS A 131 4.58 -6.40 4.72
N TYR A 132 5.91 -6.59 4.71
CA TYR A 132 6.57 -7.44 3.71
C TYR A 132 6.20 -8.92 3.81
N LYS A 133 5.95 -9.45 5.01
CA LYS A 133 5.43 -10.81 5.20
C LYS A 133 4.07 -10.98 4.53
N LYS A 134 3.13 -10.06 4.77
CA LYS A 134 1.81 -10.05 4.12
C LYS A 134 1.91 -9.94 2.60
N LEU A 135 2.83 -9.11 2.09
CA LEU A 135 3.09 -9.01 0.64
C LEU A 135 3.60 -10.33 0.05
N ASN A 136 4.47 -11.05 0.77
CA ASN A 136 4.99 -12.34 0.32
C ASN A 136 3.92 -13.44 0.33
N GLU A 137 3.07 -13.47 1.36
CA GLU A 137 1.91 -14.37 1.41
C GLU A 137 0.92 -14.11 0.25
N ALA A 138 0.67 -12.83 -0.06
CA ALA A 138 -0.16 -12.44 -1.20
C ALA A 138 0.45 -12.84 -2.56
N LYS A 139 1.78 -12.92 -2.66
CA LYS A 139 2.45 -13.47 -3.85
C LYS A 139 2.26 -14.99 -3.95
N LYS A 140 2.29 -15.71 -2.82
CA LYS A 140 2.08 -17.17 -2.77
C LYS A 140 0.69 -17.56 -3.23
N THR A 141 -0.34 -16.88 -2.73
CA THR A 141 -1.73 -17.15 -3.12
C THR A 141 -1.99 -16.80 -4.59
N ARG A 142 -1.44 -15.68 -5.08
CA ARG A 142 -1.55 -15.31 -6.50
C ARG A 142 -0.83 -16.31 -7.41
N GLY A 143 0.36 -16.80 -7.04
CA GLY A 143 1.05 -17.84 -7.81
C GLY A 143 0.20 -19.11 -8.00
N CYS A 144 -0.44 -19.59 -6.93
CA CYS A 144 -1.32 -20.77 -7.00
C CYS A 144 -2.62 -20.50 -7.78
N ALA A 145 -3.25 -19.34 -7.62
CA ALA A 145 -4.46 -18.98 -8.38
C ALA A 145 -4.17 -18.79 -9.88
N SER A 146 -3.00 -18.23 -10.22
CA SER A 146 -2.55 -18.06 -11.61
C SER A 146 -2.29 -19.41 -12.28
N ALA A 147 -1.76 -20.39 -11.54
CA ALA A 147 -1.62 -21.76 -12.03
C ALA A 147 -2.99 -22.41 -12.29
N MET A 148 -3.99 -22.15 -11.43
CA MET A 148 -5.33 -22.70 -11.58
C MET A 148 -6.10 -22.07 -12.75
N ILE A 149 -5.93 -20.77 -13.02
CA ILE A 149 -6.54 -20.10 -14.18
C ILE A 149 -5.84 -20.53 -15.49
N ARG A 150 -4.50 -20.72 -15.48
CA ARG A 150 -3.75 -21.17 -16.67
C ARG A 150 -3.98 -22.63 -17.04
N CYS A 151 -4.43 -23.46 -16.10
CA CYS A 151 -4.88 -24.83 -16.36
C CYS A 151 -6.41 -24.98 -16.49
N GLY A 152 -7.18 -23.90 -16.27
CA GLY A 152 -8.65 -23.94 -16.23
C GLY A 152 -9.34 -23.87 -17.59
N ASP A 153 -8.66 -23.42 -18.65
CA ASP A 153 -9.29 -23.16 -19.95
C ASP A 153 -9.51 -24.42 -20.81
N SER A 154 -8.92 -25.57 -20.44
CA SER A 154 -9.01 -26.79 -21.26
C SER A 154 -10.25 -27.65 -20.99
N PHE A 155 -10.95 -27.50 -19.85
CA PHE A 155 -12.07 -28.40 -19.53
C PHE A 155 -13.42 -27.94 -20.11
N PHE A 156 -13.64 -26.63 -20.27
CA PHE A 156 -14.94 -26.10 -20.71
C PHE A 156 -15.00 -25.76 -22.21
N LEU A 157 -13.87 -25.44 -22.84
CA LEU A 157 -13.81 -25.19 -24.29
C LEU A 157 -13.68 -26.47 -25.12
N GLY A 158 -13.21 -27.58 -24.54
CA GLY A 158 -13.09 -28.86 -25.24
C GLY A 158 -14.40 -29.63 -25.41
N ILE A 159 -15.41 -29.40 -24.54
CA ILE A 159 -16.67 -30.16 -24.57
C ILE A 159 -17.74 -29.45 -25.43
N SER A 160 -17.64 -28.13 -25.66
CA SER A 160 -18.67 -27.37 -26.40
C SER A 160 -18.50 -27.37 -27.93
N LEU A 161 -17.31 -27.66 -28.46
CA LEU A 161 -17.07 -27.63 -29.92
C LEU A 161 -17.09 -29.01 -30.60
N GLY A 162 -17.17 -30.10 -29.84
CA GLY A 162 -17.26 -31.47 -30.38
C GLY A 162 -18.66 -31.92 -30.79
N ALA A 163 -19.71 -31.15 -30.45
CA ALA A 163 -21.11 -31.55 -30.70
C ALA A 163 -21.87 -30.64 -31.68
N ALA A 164 -21.32 -29.49 -32.11
CA ALA A 164 -22.10 -28.46 -32.79
C ALA A 164 -21.85 -28.32 -34.31
N THR A 165 -20.81 -28.93 -34.90
CA THR A 165 -20.48 -28.70 -36.33
C THR A 165 -20.76 -29.88 -37.27
N SER A 166 -21.45 -30.94 -36.85
CA SER A 166 -21.80 -32.05 -37.75
C SER A 166 -23.28 -32.45 -37.77
N VAL A 167 -24.17 -31.75 -37.06
CA VAL A 167 -25.61 -32.07 -37.08
C VAL A 167 -26.47 -30.82 -37.12
N SER A 168 -26.50 -30.11 -38.25
CA SER A 168 -27.45 -29.01 -38.39
C SER A 168 -28.05 -28.81 -39.78
N ILE A 169 -27.83 -29.71 -40.74
CA ILE A 169 -28.50 -29.60 -42.04
C ILE A 169 -29.19 -30.91 -42.48
N GLY A 170 -28.59 -32.08 -42.22
CA GLY A 170 -29.23 -33.37 -42.55
C GLY A 170 -30.30 -33.85 -41.56
N GLY A 171 -30.20 -33.47 -40.28
CA GLY A 171 -31.08 -33.98 -39.21
C GLY A 171 -32.45 -33.30 -39.13
N VAL A 172 -32.56 -32.04 -39.58
CA VAL A 172 -33.81 -31.26 -39.51
C VAL A 172 -34.85 -31.80 -40.51
N ILE A 173 -34.40 -32.36 -41.63
CA ILE A 173 -35.30 -32.90 -42.67
C ILE A 173 -35.86 -34.27 -42.27
N TRP A 174 -35.10 -35.10 -41.55
CA TRP A 174 -35.59 -36.40 -41.04
C TRP A 174 -36.50 -36.27 -39.81
N MET A 175 -36.30 -35.25 -38.98
CA MET A 175 -37.09 -35.05 -37.76
C MET A 175 -38.44 -34.35 -38.01
N LEU A 176 -38.67 -33.83 -39.22
CA LEU A 176 -39.98 -33.30 -39.62
C LEU A 176 -40.94 -34.40 -40.13
N GLN A 177 -40.41 -35.55 -40.58
CA GLN A 177 -41.19 -36.69 -41.08
C GLN A 177 -41.67 -37.61 -39.95
N ALA A 178 -40.95 -37.64 -38.82
CA ALA A 178 -41.31 -38.43 -37.65
C ALA A 178 -41.73 -37.48 -36.53
N GLY A 179 -43.04 -37.21 -36.43
CA GLY A 179 -43.65 -36.28 -35.47
C GLY A 179 -43.40 -36.62 -34.00
N ALA A 180 -42.17 -36.40 -33.52
CA ALA A 180 -41.75 -36.57 -32.14
C ALA A 180 -41.11 -35.26 -31.66
N ALA A 181 -41.95 -34.36 -31.14
CA ALA A 181 -41.50 -33.20 -30.41
C ALA A 181 -40.86 -33.64 -29.08
N THR A 182 -39.54 -33.83 -29.05
CA THR A 182 -38.84 -34.13 -27.80
C THR A 182 -38.51 -32.84 -27.06
N VAL A 183 -39.28 -32.58 -26.00
CA VAL A 183 -39.13 -31.55 -24.95
C VAL A 183 -37.70 -31.46 -24.36
N GLY A 184 -36.85 -32.46 -24.58
CA GLY A 184 -35.48 -32.56 -24.03
C GLY A 184 -34.47 -31.53 -24.52
N ILE A 185 -34.70 -30.85 -25.65
CA ILE A 185 -33.73 -29.87 -26.19
C ILE A 185 -33.81 -28.51 -25.43
N VAL A 186 -34.93 -28.19 -24.80
CA VAL A 186 -35.15 -26.89 -24.11
C VAL A 186 -34.78 -26.93 -22.62
N ALA A 187 -34.72 -28.10 -21.99
CA ALA A 187 -34.46 -28.22 -20.55
C ALA A 187 -33.00 -27.94 -20.15
N ILE A 188 -32.04 -28.27 -21.03
CA ILE A 188 -30.60 -28.12 -20.78
C ILE A 188 -30.15 -26.65 -20.67
N PRO A 189 -30.58 -25.70 -21.53
CA PRO A 189 -30.17 -24.30 -21.38
C PRO A 189 -30.73 -23.63 -20.10
N ILE A 190 -31.88 -24.07 -19.59
CA ILE A 190 -32.51 -23.48 -18.39
C ILE A 190 -31.75 -23.87 -17.11
N SER A 191 -31.25 -25.10 -17.03
CA SER A 191 -30.44 -25.53 -15.88
C SER A 191 -29.08 -24.85 -15.87
N VAL A 192 -28.47 -24.65 -17.03
CA VAL A 192 -27.18 -23.96 -17.13
C VAL A 192 -27.29 -22.47 -16.79
N THR A 193 -28.35 -21.78 -17.24
CA THR A 193 -28.56 -20.36 -16.89
C THR A 193 -28.84 -20.16 -15.40
N THR A 194 -29.60 -21.04 -14.76
CA THR A 194 -29.88 -20.95 -13.32
C THR A 194 -28.62 -21.22 -12.47
N ILE A 195 -27.80 -22.21 -12.84
CA ILE A 195 -26.53 -22.49 -12.15
C ILE A 195 -25.55 -21.32 -12.30
N LEU A 196 -25.42 -20.74 -13.49
CA LEU A 196 -24.58 -19.56 -13.72
C LEU A 196 -25.10 -18.31 -12.98
N ALA A 197 -26.42 -18.12 -12.91
CA ALA A 197 -27.02 -17.03 -12.13
C ALA A 197 -26.76 -17.19 -10.63
N ILE A 198 -26.86 -18.41 -10.08
CA ILE A 198 -26.52 -18.70 -8.68
C ILE A 198 -25.04 -18.43 -8.42
N TRP A 199 -24.17 -18.85 -9.33
CA TRP A 199 -22.73 -18.68 -9.17
C TRP A 199 -22.31 -17.21 -9.20
N THR A 200 -22.84 -16.44 -10.17
CA THR A 200 -22.63 -14.98 -10.23
C THR A 200 -23.19 -14.27 -9.00
N TYR A 201 -24.37 -14.67 -8.50
CA TYR A 201 -24.94 -14.13 -7.28
C TYR A 201 -24.07 -14.39 -6.05
N VAL A 202 -23.62 -15.63 -5.83
CA VAL A 202 -22.77 -16.01 -4.69
C VAL A 202 -21.40 -15.33 -4.77
N TYR A 203 -20.81 -15.19 -5.95
CA TYR A 203 -19.51 -14.53 -6.13
C TYR A 203 -19.59 -13.00 -6.00
N PHE A 204 -20.67 -12.37 -6.48
CA PHE A 204 -20.82 -10.92 -6.46
C PHE A 204 -21.27 -10.39 -5.09
N LYS A 205 -22.08 -11.16 -4.35
CA LYS A 205 -22.57 -10.83 -3.00
C LYS A 205 -21.47 -10.38 -2.02
N PRO A 206 -20.34 -11.08 -1.82
CA PRO A 206 -19.31 -10.64 -0.87
C PRO A 206 -18.66 -9.32 -1.30
N ARG A 207 -18.37 -9.13 -2.60
CA ARG A 207 -17.78 -7.88 -3.11
C ARG A 207 -18.68 -6.68 -2.93
N VAL A 208 -19.98 -6.83 -3.18
CA VAL A 208 -20.96 -5.75 -2.99
C VAL A 208 -21.13 -5.42 -1.50
N LEU A 209 -21.20 -6.43 -0.63
CA LEU A 209 -21.31 -6.22 0.81
C LEU A 209 -20.07 -5.51 1.38
N ASP A 210 -18.87 -5.84 0.92
CA ASP A 210 -17.65 -5.14 1.31
C ASP A 210 -17.63 -3.68 0.83
N CYS A 211 -18.10 -3.41 -0.40
CA CYS A 211 -18.25 -2.04 -0.92
C CYS A 211 -19.27 -1.21 -0.12
N ILE A 212 -20.43 -1.79 0.22
CA ILE A 212 -21.47 -1.11 1.01
C ILE A 212 -20.97 -0.84 2.43
N ARG A 213 -20.30 -1.81 3.06
CA ARG A 213 -19.70 -1.66 4.39
C ARG A 213 -18.67 -0.54 4.41
N ASN A 214 -17.81 -0.48 3.39
CA ASN A 214 -16.80 0.57 3.27
C ASN A 214 -17.45 1.96 3.08
N LYS A 215 -18.44 2.10 2.18
CA LYS A 215 -19.20 3.36 2.01
C LYS A 215 -19.90 3.81 3.29
N ASN A 216 -20.45 2.89 4.08
CA ASN A 216 -21.11 3.23 5.35
C ASN A 216 -20.11 3.62 6.44
N SER A 217 -18.92 3.01 6.48
CA SER A 217 -17.84 3.40 7.39
C SER A 217 -17.33 4.80 7.07
N GLN A 218 -17.16 5.12 5.77
CA GLN A 218 -16.78 6.46 5.30
C GLN A 218 -17.82 7.53 5.66
N ARG A 219 -19.12 7.24 5.49
CA ARG A 219 -20.19 8.17 5.89
C ARG A 219 -20.23 8.41 7.40
N LYS A 220 -20.02 7.37 8.23
CA LYS A 220 -19.95 7.54 9.69
C LYS A 220 -18.77 8.41 10.14
N LEU A 221 -17.63 8.29 9.46
CA LEU A 221 -16.47 9.16 9.73
C LEU A 221 -16.79 10.60 9.36
N GLN A 222 -17.34 10.86 8.17
CA GLN A 222 -17.74 12.21 7.73
C GLN A 222 -18.75 12.86 8.70
N CYS A 223 -19.77 12.14 9.16
CA CYS A 223 -20.71 12.67 10.15
C CYS A 223 -20.07 12.94 11.52
N LYS A 224 -19.13 12.09 11.98
CA LYS A 224 -18.39 12.37 13.21
C LYS A 224 -17.53 13.63 13.09
N TYR A 225 -16.87 13.83 11.95
CA TYR A 225 -16.07 15.04 11.71
C TYR A 225 -16.93 16.30 11.61
N ALA A 226 -18.14 16.23 11.04
CA ALA A 226 -19.07 17.35 10.99
C ALA A 226 -19.56 17.78 12.39
N VAL A 227 -19.95 16.81 13.24
CA VAL A 227 -20.44 17.08 14.61
C VAL A 227 -19.35 17.66 15.52
N ILE A 228 -18.08 17.29 15.32
CA ILE A 228 -16.96 17.83 16.10
C ILE A 228 -16.63 19.28 15.71
N ASN A 229 -17.02 19.74 14.53
CA ASN A 229 -16.69 21.08 14.03
C ASN A 229 -17.81 22.11 14.27
N GLU A 230 -18.96 21.68 14.82
CA GLU A 230 -20.09 22.55 15.21
C GLU A 230 -20.18 22.79 16.74
N ASN A 231 -19.30 22.16 17.54
CA ASN A 231 -19.15 22.38 18.99
C ASN A 231 -17.79 23.01 19.30
#